data_AF-A0A1B6MS91-F1
#
_entry.id   AF-A0A1B6MS91-F1
#
_cell.length_a   1.000
_cell.length_b   1.000
_cell.length_c   1.000
_cell.angle_alpha   90.00
_cell.angle_beta   90.00
_cell.angle_gamma   90.00
#
_symmetry.space_group_name_H-M   'P 1'
#
loop_
_entity.id
_entity.type
_entity.pdbx_description
1 polymer ?
#
loop_
_entity_poly.entity_id
_entity_poly.type
_entity_poly.pdbx_seq_one_letter_code
_entity_poly.pdbx_strand_id
1 'polypeptide(L)'
;PDNGHQDNVFSLSGSELRNRIVDMIDVVKDQLYGGDYLKEEDPTIYQSQKTTRGPLTESWLEDYWNECRGKQMPLPNGKSIMCAYKLCKVEFRYWGMQTKLEKFIHDVALRKTMVRAHRQAWAWQDEWHGLTMDDIREIEKQTQEALKMTMAGMN
;
A
#
# COMPACT_ATOMS: atom_id res chain seq x y z
N PRO A 1 2.40 13.52 10.01
CA PRO A 1 1.69 12.25 9.78
C PRO A 1 0.20 12.47 9.98
N ASP A 2 -0.64 11.90 9.12
CA ASP A 2 -2.09 11.99 9.18
C ASP A 2 -2.73 10.65 8.78
N ASN A 3 -4.06 10.65 8.65
CA ASN A 3 -4.85 9.52 8.20
C ASN A 3 -5.50 9.75 6.81
N GLY A 4 -4.92 10.60 5.96
CA GLY A 4 -5.45 10.85 4.61
C GLY A 4 -6.36 12.07 4.46
N HIS A 5 -6.40 12.98 5.44
CA HIS A 5 -7.29 14.15 5.41
C HIS A 5 -6.70 15.40 4.75
N GLN A 6 -5.39 15.45 4.47
CA GLN A 6 -4.82 16.57 3.73
C GLN A 6 -5.26 16.53 2.26
N ASP A 7 -5.88 17.61 1.80
CA ASP A 7 -6.24 17.77 0.39
C ASP A 7 -5.10 18.38 -0.42
N ASN A 8 -5.00 17.99 -1.69
CA ASN A 8 -4.07 18.53 -2.67
C ASN A 8 -2.61 18.65 -2.19
N VAL A 9 -2.08 17.64 -1.49
CA VAL A 9 -0.70 17.63 -0.96
C VAL A 9 0.39 17.85 -2.03
N PHE A 10 0.06 17.57 -3.30
CA PHE A 10 0.94 17.79 -4.44
C PHE A 10 0.82 19.18 -5.06
N SER A 11 -0.01 20.07 -4.49
CA SER A 11 -0.22 21.44 -4.96
C SER A 11 -0.58 21.51 -6.45
N LEU A 12 -1.43 20.57 -6.90
CA LEU A 12 -1.94 20.55 -8.26
C LEU A 12 -2.76 21.82 -8.53
N SER A 13 -2.76 22.25 -9.79
CA SER A 13 -3.50 23.43 -10.22
C SER A 13 -4.25 23.17 -11.52
N GLY A 14 -5.14 24.09 -11.89
CA GLY A 14 -5.81 24.06 -13.19
C GLY A 14 -6.59 22.78 -13.47
N SER A 15 -6.39 22.21 -14.66
CA SER A 15 -7.06 20.99 -15.11
C SER A 15 -6.64 19.75 -14.33
N GLU A 16 -5.38 19.67 -13.88
CA GLU A 16 -4.89 18.51 -13.11
C GLU A 16 -5.61 18.41 -11.77
N LEU A 17 -5.80 19.53 -11.07
CA LEU A 17 -6.57 19.59 -9.83
C LEU A 17 -8.04 19.24 -10.07
N ARG A 18 -8.67 19.84 -11.09
CA ARG A 18 -10.11 19.64 -11.38
C ARG A 18 -10.46 18.23 -11.84
N ASN A 19 -9.58 17.60 -12.61
CA ASN A 19 -9.83 16.28 -13.21
C ASN A 19 -9.28 15.13 -12.36
N ARG A 20 -8.61 15.42 -11.23
CA ARG A 20 -8.15 14.40 -10.28
C ARG A 20 -9.34 13.60 -9.77
N ILE A 21 -9.15 12.29 -9.67
CA ILE A 21 -9.99 11.40 -8.86
C ILE A 21 -9.21 11.08 -7.59
N VAL A 22 -9.83 11.26 -6.43
CA VAL A 22 -9.29 10.78 -5.15
C VAL A 22 -9.87 9.40 -4.92
N ASP A 23 -9.00 8.41 -4.87
CA ASP A 23 -9.35 7.01 -4.67
C ASP A 23 -8.69 6.50 -3.39
N MET A 24 -9.49 6.18 -2.38
CA MET A 24 -8.99 5.69 -1.10
C MET A 24 -8.81 4.17 -1.16
N ILE A 25 -7.70 3.70 -0.61
CA ILE A 25 -7.43 2.27 -0.40
C ILE A 25 -7.51 2.00 1.11
N ASP A 26 -8.46 1.15 1.49
CA ASP A 26 -8.62 0.62 2.84
C ASP A 26 -8.27 -0.86 2.82
N VAL A 27 -7.16 -1.23 3.47
CA VAL A 27 -6.65 -2.61 3.48
C VAL A 27 -7.61 -3.63 4.11
N VAL A 28 -8.61 -3.19 4.89
CA VAL A 28 -9.66 -4.04 5.46
C VAL A 28 -10.91 -4.05 4.58
N LYS A 29 -11.34 -2.91 4.02
CA LYS A 29 -12.60 -2.86 3.25
C LYS A 29 -12.43 -3.23 1.78
N ASP A 30 -11.26 -2.96 1.19
CA ASP A 30 -10.93 -3.37 -0.18
C ASP A 30 -10.47 -4.84 -0.20
N GLN A 31 -11.44 -5.74 -0.05
CA GLN A 31 -11.19 -7.18 -0.02
C GLN A 31 -10.78 -7.72 -1.39
N LEU A 32 -9.82 -8.64 -1.37
CA LEU A 32 -9.44 -9.44 -2.53
C LEU A 32 -10.37 -10.67 -2.61
N TYR A 33 -10.63 -11.14 -3.83
CA TYR A 33 -11.54 -12.27 -4.07
C TYR A 33 -10.87 -13.33 -4.95
N GLY A 34 -11.34 -14.57 -4.82
CA GLY A 34 -10.86 -15.69 -5.64
C GLY A 34 -9.38 -15.98 -5.39
N GLY A 35 -8.63 -16.22 -6.46
CA GLY A 35 -7.20 -16.59 -6.38
C GLY A 35 -6.27 -15.49 -5.87
N ASP A 36 -6.75 -14.25 -5.74
CA ASP A 36 -5.96 -13.15 -5.19
C ASP A 36 -6.03 -13.08 -3.65
N TYR A 37 -6.97 -13.80 -3.00
CA TYR A 37 -7.10 -13.82 -1.55
C TYR A 37 -6.21 -14.89 -0.92
N LEU A 38 -5.35 -14.46 0.01
CA LEU A 38 -4.56 -15.32 0.88
C LEU A 38 -4.89 -15.01 2.33
N LYS A 39 -5.26 -16.04 3.10
CA LYS A 39 -5.70 -15.88 4.51
C LYS A 39 -4.57 -15.32 5.37
N GLU A 40 -3.34 -15.70 5.07
CA GLU A 40 -2.11 -15.29 5.73
C GLU A 40 -1.82 -13.80 5.51
N GLU A 41 -2.33 -13.23 4.41
CA GLU A 41 -2.20 -11.82 4.05
C GLU A 41 -3.45 -10.98 4.44
N ASP A 42 -4.38 -11.56 5.21
CA ASP A 42 -5.61 -10.88 5.62
C ASP A 42 -5.39 -10.02 6.88
N PRO A 43 -5.50 -8.69 6.80
CA PRO A 43 -5.30 -7.81 7.95
C PRO A 43 -6.32 -8.02 9.08
N THR A 44 -7.49 -8.60 8.78
CA THR A 44 -8.53 -8.90 9.77
C THR A 44 -8.26 -10.17 10.56
N ILE A 45 -7.28 -10.96 10.14
CA ILE A 45 -6.88 -12.23 10.78
C ILE A 45 -5.46 -12.10 11.34
N TYR A 46 -4.56 -11.47 10.59
CA TYR A 46 -3.16 -11.36 10.94
C TYR A 46 -2.94 -10.51 12.19
N GLN A 47 -2.17 -11.05 13.13
CA GLN A 47 -1.63 -10.34 14.29
C GLN A 47 -0.13 -10.59 14.36
N SER A 48 0.62 -9.49 14.44
CA SER A 48 2.06 -9.53 14.55
C SER A 48 2.52 -10.04 15.91
N GLN A 49 3.50 -10.94 15.89
CA GLN A 49 4.14 -11.46 17.08
C GLN A 49 5.22 -10.51 17.61
N LYS A 50 5.84 -9.68 16.74
CA LYS A 50 6.89 -8.74 17.15
C LYS A 50 6.36 -7.43 17.70
N THR A 51 5.20 -6.94 17.22
CA THR A 51 4.68 -5.62 17.59
C THR A 51 3.26 -5.65 18.16
N THR A 52 2.64 -6.83 18.27
CA THR A 52 1.26 -7.03 18.73
C THR A 52 0.17 -6.26 17.96
N ARG A 53 0.52 -5.66 16.82
CA ARG A 53 -0.42 -4.96 15.94
C ARG A 53 -1.31 -5.96 15.21
N GLY A 54 -2.56 -5.56 15.03
CA GLY A 54 -3.61 -6.42 14.46
C GLY A 54 -4.24 -7.36 15.49
N PRO A 55 -5.28 -8.11 15.11
CA PRO A 55 -6.00 -8.00 13.83
C PRO A 55 -6.73 -6.66 13.69
N LEU A 56 -6.94 -6.20 12.46
CA LEU A 56 -7.66 -4.97 12.15
C LEU A 56 -9.17 -5.23 12.07
N THR A 57 -9.96 -4.38 12.72
CA THR A 57 -11.42 -4.39 12.64
C THR A 57 -11.92 -3.54 11.47
N GLU A 58 -13.21 -3.60 11.15
CA GLU A 58 -13.81 -2.71 10.13
C GLU A 58 -13.72 -1.21 10.49
N SER A 59 -13.61 -0.90 11.79
CA SER A 59 -13.43 0.45 12.36
C SER A 59 -11.96 0.85 12.52
N TRP A 60 -11.01 0.02 12.08
CA TRP A 60 -9.59 0.19 12.41
C TRP A 60 -9.05 1.60 12.13
N LEU A 61 -9.47 2.22 11.03
CA LEU A 61 -8.96 3.53 10.60
C LEU A 61 -9.34 4.62 11.61
N GLU A 62 -10.59 4.61 12.08
CA GLU A 62 -11.09 5.54 13.09
C GLU A 62 -10.44 5.26 14.44
N ASP A 63 -10.34 3.99 14.84
CA ASP A 63 -9.74 3.59 16.11
C ASP A 63 -8.25 3.99 16.19
N TYR A 64 -7.48 3.70 15.14
CA TYR A 64 -6.06 4.09 15.05
C TYR A 64 -5.91 5.62 15.01
N TRP A 65 -6.74 6.32 14.23
CA TRP A 65 -6.66 7.77 14.16
C TRP A 65 -6.97 8.43 15.50
N ASN A 66 -8.05 8.01 16.16
CA ASN A 66 -8.44 8.53 17.47
C ASN A 66 -7.37 8.29 18.53
N GLU A 67 -6.70 7.15 18.49
CA GLU A 67 -5.63 6.84 19.43
C GLU A 67 -4.32 7.57 19.14
N CYS A 68 -3.95 7.72 17.86
CA CYS A 68 -2.65 8.26 17.45
C CYS A 68 -2.61 9.78 17.26
N ARG A 69 -3.74 10.42 16.92
CA ARG A 69 -3.78 11.85 16.58
C ARG A 69 -3.20 12.73 17.71
N GLY A 70 -2.31 13.65 17.33
CA GLY A 70 -1.69 14.59 18.25
C GLY A 70 -0.67 13.97 19.22
N LYS A 71 -0.30 12.70 19.06
CA LYS A 71 0.71 12.02 19.89
C LYS A 71 1.97 11.72 19.08
N GLN A 72 3.10 11.61 19.78
CA GLN A 72 4.33 11.08 19.19
C GLN A 72 4.13 9.60 18.87
N MET A 73 4.45 9.20 17.64
CA MET A 73 4.37 7.82 17.18
C MET A 73 5.76 7.20 17.02
N PRO A 74 5.90 5.87 17.15
CA PRO A 74 4.85 4.91 17.54
C PRO A 74 4.41 5.07 18.99
N LEU A 75 3.17 4.68 19.29
CA LEU A 75 2.64 4.62 20.66
C LEU A 75 3.30 3.47 21.46
N PRO A 76 3.22 3.46 22.80
CA PRO A 76 3.77 2.38 23.62
C PRO A 76 3.24 0.97 23.29
N ASN A 77 2.02 0.88 22.75
CA ASN A 77 1.42 -0.36 22.26
C ASN A 77 1.77 -0.68 20.79
N GLY A 78 2.78 -0.02 20.23
CA GLY A 78 3.26 -0.22 18.86
C GLY A 78 2.38 0.40 17.77
N LYS A 79 1.18 0.92 18.09
CA LYS A 79 0.31 1.53 17.08
C LYS A 79 0.93 2.80 16.50
N SER A 80 0.78 2.94 15.20
CA SER A 80 1.20 4.10 14.42
C SER A 80 0.33 4.17 13.17
N ILE A 81 0.01 5.38 12.73
CA ILE A 81 -0.76 5.64 11.50
C ILE A 81 -0.01 6.61 10.60
N MET A 82 -0.05 6.35 9.31
CA MET A 82 0.43 7.24 8.27
C MET A 82 -0.44 7.08 7.03
N CYS A 83 -0.41 8.07 6.14
CA CYS A 83 -1.04 7.97 4.84
C CYS A 83 0.02 8.13 3.74
N ALA A 84 -0.02 7.24 2.75
CA ALA A 84 0.79 7.32 1.56
C ALA A 84 -0.03 7.88 0.40
N TYR A 85 0.10 9.19 0.15
CA TYR A 85 -0.48 9.85 -1.01
C TYR A 85 0.29 9.45 -2.27
N LYS A 86 -0.37 8.80 -3.24
CA LYS A 86 0.24 8.36 -4.49
C LYS A 86 -0.46 9.03 -5.68
N LEU A 87 0.19 10.04 -6.27
CA LEU A 87 -0.30 10.67 -7.48
C LEU A 87 0.07 9.81 -8.70
N CYS A 88 -0.93 9.16 -9.28
CA CYS A 88 -0.74 8.35 -10.48
C CYS A 88 -1.21 9.11 -11.72
N LYS A 89 -0.33 9.26 -12.71
CA LYS A 89 -0.67 9.79 -14.04
C LYS A 89 -0.42 8.68 -15.06
N VAL A 90 -1.43 8.35 -15.85
CA VAL A 90 -1.33 7.39 -16.94
C VAL A 90 -1.59 8.13 -18.24
N GLU A 91 -0.73 7.91 -19.22
CA GLU A 91 -0.87 8.44 -20.57
C GLU A 91 -0.73 7.31 -21.58
N PHE A 92 -1.77 7.07 -22.36
CA PHE A 92 -1.78 6.04 -23.39
C PHE A 92 -2.30 6.58 -24.72
N ARG A 93 -1.37 7.07 -25.56
CA ARG A 93 -1.70 7.70 -26.84
C ARG A 93 -1.97 6.67 -27.93
N TYR A 94 -3.18 6.11 -27.93
CA TYR A 94 -3.64 5.19 -28.98
C TYR A 94 -5.03 5.54 -29.47
N TRP A 95 -5.15 5.75 -30.78
CA TRP A 95 -6.39 6.18 -31.41
C TRP A 95 -7.53 5.18 -31.16
N GLY A 96 -8.67 5.69 -30.70
CA GLY A 96 -9.86 4.89 -30.42
C GLY A 96 -9.83 4.05 -29.14
N MET A 97 -8.70 3.99 -28.40
CA MET A 97 -8.60 3.18 -27.17
C MET A 97 -8.05 3.90 -25.95
N GLN A 98 -7.52 5.12 -26.08
CA GLN A 98 -6.90 5.90 -25.00
C GLN A 98 -7.70 5.84 -23.69
N THR A 99 -8.93 6.37 -23.65
CA THR A 99 -9.73 6.45 -22.42
C THR A 99 -10.01 5.08 -21.80
N LYS A 100 -10.29 4.06 -22.62
CA LYS A 100 -10.59 2.70 -22.13
C LYS A 100 -9.36 2.06 -21.49
N LEU A 101 -8.18 2.23 -22.11
CA LEU A 101 -6.94 1.63 -21.63
C LEU A 101 -6.37 2.38 -20.44
N GLU A 102 -6.39 3.72 -20.43
CA GLU A 102 -5.99 4.52 -19.27
C GLU A 102 -6.84 4.18 -18.05
N LYS A 103 -8.17 4.07 -18.22
CA LYS A 103 -9.07 3.64 -17.16
C LYS A 103 -8.74 2.22 -16.67
N PHE A 104 -8.50 1.27 -17.58
CA PHE A 104 -8.10 -0.08 -17.19
C PHE A 104 -6.80 -0.11 -16.38
N ILE A 105 -5.80 0.68 -16.78
CA ILE A 105 -4.52 0.77 -16.05
C ILE A 105 -4.76 1.31 -14.64
N HIS A 106 -5.56 2.36 -14.48
CA HIS A 106 -5.90 2.89 -13.15
C HIS A 106 -6.67 1.87 -12.29
N ASP A 107 -7.80 1.38 -12.78
CA ASP A 107 -8.76 0.59 -12.00
C ASP A 107 -8.25 -0.84 -11.72
N VAL A 108 -7.46 -1.40 -12.64
CA VAL A 108 -7.03 -2.80 -12.57
C VAL A 108 -5.54 -2.88 -12.23
N ALA A 109 -4.66 -2.33 -13.08
CA ALA A 109 -3.23 -2.55 -12.93
C ALA A 109 -2.65 -1.83 -11.70
N LEU A 110 -3.04 -0.58 -11.46
CA LEU A 110 -2.54 0.23 -10.35
C LEU A 110 -3.31 -0.07 -9.07
N ARG A 111 -4.64 0.12 -9.06
CA ARG A 111 -5.44 -0.03 -7.83
C ARG A 111 -5.29 -1.43 -7.21
N LYS A 112 -5.45 -2.52 -7.99
CA LYS A 112 -5.34 -3.88 -7.43
C LYS A 112 -3.94 -4.19 -6.90
N THR A 113 -2.90 -3.80 -7.64
CA THR A 113 -1.51 -3.97 -7.19
C THR A 113 -1.27 -3.22 -5.89
N MET A 114 -1.76 -1.98 -5.77
CA MET A 114 -1.62 -1.20 -4.54
C MET A 114 -2.35 -1.84 -3.37
N VAL A 115 -3.62 -2.25 -3.53
CA VAL A 115 -4.38 -2.93 -2.48
C VAL A 115 -3.63 -4.16 -1.98
N ARG A 116 -3.21 -5.04 -2.91
CA ARG A 116 -2.46 -6.26 -2.57
C ARG A 116 -1.14 -5.94 -1.86
N ALA A 117 -0.33 -5.04 -2.42
CA ALA A 117 0.96 -4.70 -1.85
C ALA A 117 0.85 -4.12 -0.43
N HIS A 118 -0.18 -3.33 -0.12
CA HIS A 118 -0.35 -2.77 1.23
C HIS A 118 -0.89 -3.81 2.22
N ARG A 119 -1.74 -4.74 1.78
CA ARG A 119 -2.14 -5.90 2.61
C ARG A 119 -0.95 -6.79 2.92
N GLN A 120 -0.10 -7.08 1.93
CA GLN A 120 1.16 -7.80 2.12
C GLN A 120 2.12 -7.07 3.05
N ALA A 121 2.32 -5.76 2.86
CA ALA A 121 3.18 -4.97 3.75
C ALA A 121 2.70 -4.98 5.21
N TRP A 122 1.38 -5.03 5.43
CA TRP A 122 0.79 -5.20 6.76
C TRP A 122 1.04 -6.61 7.31
N ALA A 123 0.70 -7.65 6.56
CA ALA A 123 0.80 -9.03 7.03
C ALA A 123 2.24 -9.55 7.15
N TRP A 124 3.19 -8.96 6.43
CA TRP A 124 4.61 -9.32 6.49
C TRP A 124 5.41 -8.41 7.41
N GLN A 125 4.75 -7.65 8.28
CA GLN A 125 5.46 -6.72 9.16
C GLN A 125 6.49 -7.40 10.06
N ASP A 126 6.25 -8.64 10.47
CA ASP A 126 7.23 -9.38 11.28
C ASP A 126 8.50 -9.70 10.49
N GLU A 127 8.44 -9.81 9.16
CA GLU A 127 9.61 -10.13 8.32
C GLU A 127 10.58 -8.96 8.23
N TRP A 128 10.06 -7.73 8.16
CA TRP A 128 10.89 -6.53 8.05
C TRP A 128 11.08 -5.75 9.36
N HIS A 129 10.31 -6.06 10.41
CA HIS A 129 10.47 -5.41 11.70
C HIS A 129 11.82 -5.73 12.34
N GLY A 130 12.61 -4.67 12.57
CA GLY A 130 13.95 -4.72 13.13
C GLY A 130 15.07 -4.68 12.09
N LEU A 131 14.75 -4.72 10.79
CA LEU A 131 15.75 -4.53 9.74
C LEU A 131 16.26 -3.08 9.73
N THR A 132 17.55 -2.93 9.52
CA THR A 132 18.21 -1.65 9.25
C THR A 132 18.19 -1.36 7.75
N MET A 133 18.47 -0.11 7.37
CA MET A 133 18.59 0.24 5.95
C MET A 133 19.74 -0.49 5.24
N ASP A 134 20.77 -0.91 5.97
CA ASP A 134 21.87 -1.69 5.39
C ASP A 134 21.43 -3.14 5.13
N ASP A 135 20.62 -3.73 6.01
CA ASP A 135 19.99 -5.04 5.75
C ASP A 135 19.08 -4.98 4.52
N ILE A 136 18.29 -3.90 4.39
CA ILE A 136 17.43 -3.70 3.21
C ILE A 136 18.26 -3.63 1.93
N ARG A 137 19.37 -2.87 1.91
CA ARG A 137 20.26 -2.77 0.74
C ARG A 137 20.87 -4.11 0.33
N GLU A 138 21.23 -4.93 1.31
CA GLU A 138 21.77 -6.26 1.04
C GLU A 138 20.69 -7.20 0.46
N ILE A 139 19.47 -7.16 1.02
CA ILE A 139 18.31 -7.91 0.49
C ILE A 139 17.98 -7.46 -0.95
N GLU A 140 18.02 -6.16 -1.24
CA GLU A 140 17.80 -5.62 -2.59
C GLU A 140 18.83 -6.18 -3.59
N LYS A 141 20.11 -6.22 -3.20
CA LYS A 141 21.18 -6.77 -4.04
C LYS A 141 20.97 -8.27 -4.31
N GLN A 142 20.72 -9.06 -3.27
CA GLN A 142 20.48 -10.50 -3.40
C GLN A 142 19.23 -10.79 -4.26
N THR A 143 18.16 -10.02 -4.05
CA THR A 143 16.93 -10.12 -4.84
C THR A 143 17.18 -9.78 -6.31
N GLN A 144 17.98 -8.74 -6.59
CA GLN A 144 18.34 -8.37 -7.96
C GLN A 144 19.11 -9.51 -8.67
N GLU A 145 20.05 -10.17 -7.98
CA GLU A 145 20.80 -11.30 -8.53
C GLU A 145 19.89 -12.52 -8.78
N ALA A 146 19.05 -12.88 -7.81
CA ALA A 146 18.10 -13.98 -7.94
C ALA A 146 17.09 -13.77 -9.07
N LEU A 147 16.57 -12.54 -9.23
CA LEU A 147 15.68 -12.17 -10.32
C LEU A 147 16.38 -12.28 -11.68
N LYS A 148 17.64 -11.84 -11.79
CA LYS A 148 18.43 -11.99 -13.03
C LYS A 148 18.58 -13.46 -13.44
N MET A 149 18.92 -14.33 -12.49
CA MET A 149 19.06 -15.78 -12.75
C MET A 149 17.74 -16.42 -13.16
N THR A 150 16.64 -16.06 -12.49
CA THR A 150 15.29 -16.57 -12.78
C THR A 150 14.83 -16.15 -14.18
N MET A 151 15.00 -14.88 -14.54
CA MET A 151 14.63 -14.37 -15.86
C MET A 151 15.50 -14.93 -16.98
N ALA A 152 16.74 -15.32 -16.67
CA ALA A 152 17.63 -16.01 -17.61
C ALA A 152 17.30 -17.52 -17.76
N GLY A 153 16.34 -18.05 -17.00
CA GLY A 153 15.95 -19.46 -17.03
C GLY A 153 17.01 -20.40 -16.45
N MET A 154 17.84 -19.91 -15.52
CA MET A 154 18.98 -20.65 -14.96
C MET A 154 18.65 -21.38 -13.64
N ASN A 155 17.37 -21.67 -13.39
CA ASN A 155 16.89 -22.39 -12.19
C ASN A 155 16.32 -23.76 -12.55
#